data_AF-A0A7Z9KG49-F1
#
_entry.id   AF-A0A7Z9KG49-F1
#
_cell.length_a   1.000
_cell.length_b   1.000
_cell.length_c   1.000
_cell.angle_alpha   90.00
_cell.angle_beta   90.00
_cell.angle_gamma   90.00
#
_symmetry.space_group_name_H-M   'P 1'
#
loop_
_entity.id
_entity.type
_entity.pdbx_description
1 polymer ?
#
loop_
_entity_poly.entity_id
_entity_poly.type
_entity_poly.pdbx_seq_one_letter_code
_entity_poly.pdbx_strand_id
1 'polypeptide(L)'
;VERAPLSLPPNFDLRPPTPGAAQAQYVDLRQQAERILLGLDDGPAADRSEGETALLAGAGALNTDARIRQTIDRENGIYMVEDGRFVDDLMFWQGDADSSLIIDPVAEAERLRENAAAGLPVTYGESPTIRRK
;
A
#
# COMPACT_ATOMS: atom_id res chain seq x y z
N VAL A 1 18.11 41.95 -15.22
CA VAL A 1 16.68 41.63 -15.02
C VAL A 1 15.93 42.18 -16.20
N GLU A 2 15.69 41.36 -17.22
CA GLU A 2 14.85 41.74 -18.35
C GLU A 2 13.40 41.60 -17.93
N ARG A 3 12.65 42.71 -17.92
CA ARG A 3 11.22 42.72 -17.64
C ARG A 3 10.50 42.82 -18.98
N ALA A 4 9.49 41.98 -19.19
CA ALA A 4 8.63 42.06 -20.37
C ALA A 4 8.08 43.50 -20.52
N PRO A 5 8.01 44.05 -21.74
CA PRO A 5 7.54 45.41 -21.95
C PRO A 5 6.09 45.55 -21.49
N LEU A 6 5.81 46.61 -20.73
CA LEU A 6 4.46 46.98 -20.31
C LEU A 6 3.66 47.41 -21.54
N SER A 7 2.89 46.49 -22.11
CA SER A 7 1.90 46.83 -23.13
C SER A 7 0.71 47.47 -22.43
N LEU A 8 0.51 48.77 -22.69
CA LEU A 8 -0.71 49.45 -22.28
C LEU A 8 -1.84 48.97 -23.22
N PRO A 9 -2.91 48.35 -22.70
CA PRO A 9 -4.03 47.98 -23.53
C PRO A 9 -4.72 49.24 -24.07
N PRO A 10 -5.24 49.22 -25.30
CA PRO A 10 -5.83 50.39 -25.96
C PRO A 10 -7.06 50.93 -25.21
N ASN A 11 -7.75 50.10 -24.41
CA ASN A 11 -8.91 50.48 -23.61
C ASN A 11 -8.80 49.94 -22.18
N PHE A 12 -9.15 50.76 -21.19
CA PHE A 12 -9.14 50.44 -19.75
C PHE A 12 -10.47 49.86 -19.23
N ASP A 13 -11.43 49.58 -20.11
CA ASP A 13 -12.76 49.00 -19.76
C ASP A 13 -12.71 47.50 -19.42
N LEU A 14 -11.65 47.05 -18.76
CA LEU A 14 -11.61 45.70 -18.23
C LEU A 14 -12.53 45.64 -17.01
N ARG A 15 -13.61 44.86 -17.12
CA ARG A 15 -14.45 44.52 -15.97
C ARG A 15 -13.53 43.99 -14.86
N PRO A 16 -13.54 44.58 -13.65
CA PRO A 16 -12.71 44.12 -12.54
C PRO A 16 -12.95 42.63 -12.30
N PRO A 17 -11.90 41.82 -12.09
CA PRO A 17 -12.07 40.42 -11.76
C PRO A 17 -12.88 40.33 -10.46
N THR A 18 -13.93 39.49 -10.46
CA THR A 18 -14.72 39.24 -9.26
C THR A 18 -13.83 38.57 -8.20
N PRO A 19 -13.69 39.16 -7.00
CA PRO A 19 -12.91 38.56 -5.91
C PRO A 19 -13.43 37.15 -5.61
N GLY A 20 -12.55 36.16 -5.65
CA GLY A 20 -12.89 34.75 -5.37
C GLY A 20 -13.38 33.93 -6.56
N ALA A 21 -13.58 34.51 -7.75
CA ALA A 21 -13.83 33.70 -8.95
C ALA A 21 -12.56 32.92 -9.33
N ALA A 22 -12.70 31.61 -9.57
CA ALA A 22 -11.61 30.78 -10.04
C ALA A 22 -11.15 31.29 -11.41
N GLN A 23 -9.87 31.61 -11.54
CA GLN A 23 -9.34 32.03 -12.84
C GLN A 23 -9.31 30.83 -13.79
N ALA A 24 -9.58 31.06 -15.08
CA ALA A 24 -9.57 30.01 -16.11
C ALA A 24 -8.27 29.18 -16.09
N GLN A 25 -7.13 29.84 -15.87
CA GLN A 25 -5.82 29.18 -15.76
C GLN A 25 -5.74 28.16 -14.61
N TYR A 26 -6.43 28.41 -13.48
CA TYR A 26 -6.46 27.49 -12.34
C TYR A 26 -7.39 26.29 -12.54
N VAL A 27 -8.37 26.39 -13.45
CA VAL A 27 -9.24 25.26 -13.80
C VAL A 27 -8.48 24.32 -14.74
N ASP A 28 -7.78 24.88 -15.73
CA ASP A 28 -6.94 24.13 -16.67
C ASP A 28 -5.81 23.36 -15.95
N LEU A 29 -5.09 24.05 -15.05
CA LEU A 29 -4.02 23.42 -14.27
C LEU A 29 -4.50 22.28 -13.36
N ARG A 30 -5.70 22.41 -12.79
CA ARG A 30 -6.32 21.35 -11.98
C ARG A 30 -6.69 20.14 -12.82
N GLN A 31 -7.29 20.36 -14.00
CA GLN A 31 -7.62 19.28 -14.93
C GLN A 31 -6.37 18.59 -15.47
N GLN A 32 -5.27 19.32 -15.68
CA GLN A 32 -3.98 18.75 -16.05
C GLN A 32 -3.40 17.89 -14.92
N ALA A 33 -3.41 18.39 -13.68
CA ALA A 33 -2.94 17.64 -12.51
C ALA A 33 -3.75 16.35 -12.28
N GLU A 34 -5.07 16.41 -12.42
CA GLU A 34 -5.96 15.24 -12.29
C GLU A 34 -5.62 14.16 -13.33
N ARG A 35 -5.37 14.55 -14.59
CA ARG A 35 -4.94 13.61 -15.64
C ARG A 35 -3.59 12.98 -15.35
N ILE A 36 -2.62 13.74 -14.83
CA ILE A 36 -1.31 13.22 -14.43
C ILE A 36 -1.45 12.20 -13.29
N LEU A 37 -2.24 12.53 -12.25
CA LEU A 37 -2.45 11.65 -11.09
C LEU A 37 -3.14 10.35 -11.48
N LEU A 38 -4.15 10.43 -12.35
CA LEU A 38 -4.85 9.26 -12.87
C LEU A 38 -4.06 8.53 -13.97
N GLY A 39 -2.91 9.07 -14.40
CA GLY A 39 -2.08 8.49 -15.45
C GLY A 39 -2.73 8.47 -16.83
N LEU A 40 -3.70 9.36 -17.09
CA LEU A 40 -4.32 9.53 -18.42
C LEU A 40 -3.48 10.40 -19.37
N ASP A 41 -2.35 10.91 -18.90
CA ASP A 41 -1.44 11.71 -19.71
C ASP A 41 -0.36 10.80 -20.31
N ASP A 42 -0.53 10.44 -21.59
CA ASP A 42 0.46 9.75 -22.45
C ASP A 42 1.38 10.77 -23.19
N GLY A 43 1.35 12.03 -22.74
CA GLY A 43 2.10 13.12 -23.36
C GLY A 43 3.61 12.87 -23.32
N PRO A 44 4.37 13.27 -24.36
CA PRO A 44 5.82 13.21 -24.33
C PRO A 44 6.29 13.96 -23.09
N ALA A 45 7.12 13.31 -22.29
CA ALA A 45 7.69 13.92 -21.10
C ALA A 45 8.21 15.30 -21.48
N ALA A 46 7.66 16.33 -20.83
CA ALA A 46 8.10 17.71 -20.98
C ALA A 46 9.63 17.78 -21.05
N ASP A 47 10.18 18.72 -21.83
CA ASP A 47 11.63 18.89 -22.00
C ASP A 47 12.30 18.86 -20.62
N ARG A 48 12.89 17.70 -20.30
CA ARG A 48 13.37 17.42 -18.96
C ARG A 48 14.55 18.33 -18.70
N SER A 49 14.60 18.90 -17.51
CA SER A 49 15.79 19.63 -17.09
C SER A 49 17.00 18.69 -17.01
N GLU A 50 18.19 19.27 -17.08
CA GLU A 50 19.44 18.51 -16.98
C GLU A 50 19.54 17.76 -15.63
N GLY A 51 19.03 18.37 -14.56
CA GLY A 51 18.95 17.77 -13.23
C GLY A 51 17.99 16.58 -13.15
N GLU A 52 16.81 16.66 -13.76
CA GLU A 52 15.87 15.54 -13.84
C GLU A 52 16.46 14.37 -14.63
N THR A 53 17.18 14.67 -15.72
CA THR A 53 17.84 13.64 -16.52
C THR A 53 18.94 12.93 -15.73
N ALA A 54 19.74 13.66 -14.95
CA ALA A 54 20.76 13.08 -14.08
C ALA A 54 20.15 12.20 -12.97
N LEU A 55 19.05 12.64 -12.36
CA LEU A 55 18.33 11.86 -11.35
C LEU A 55 17.76 10.56 -11.94
N LEU A 56 17.12 10.63 -13.11
CA LEU A 56 16.56 9.46 -13.80
C LEU A 56 17.66 8.51 -14.27
N ALA A 57 18.81 9.02 -14.71
CA ALA A 57 19.98 8.22 -15.04
C ALA A 57 20.50 7.45 -13.82
N GLY A 58 20.62 8.11 -12.67
CA GLY A 58 21.01 7.48 -11.41
C GLY A 58 19.99 6.44 -10.92
N ALA A 59 18.71 6.64 -11.19
CA ALA A 59 17.63 5.71 -10.88
C ALA A 59 17.46 4.58 -11.92
N GLY A 60 18.21 4.61 -13.04
CA GLY A 60 18.02 3.67 -14.15
C GLY A 60 16.67 3.80 -14.87
N ALA A 61 15.98 4.94 -14.70
CA ALA A 61 14.60 5.17 -15.13
C ALA A 61 14.46 5.80 -16.53
N LEU A 62 15.57 5.94 -17.28
CA LEU A 62 15.58 6.57 -18.61
C LEU A 62 14.85 5.74 -19.68
N ASN A 63 14.82 4.41 -19.53
CA ASN A 63 14.19 3.46 -20.47
C ASN A 63 13.15 2.61 -19.73
N THR A 64 12.13 3.25 -19.16
CA THR A 64 11.00 2.55 -18.54
C THR A 64 9.97 2.15 -19.59
N ASP A 65 9.46 0.90 -19.51
CA ASP A 65 8.32 0.49 -20.35
C ASP A 65 7.06 1.22 -19.87
N ALA A 66 6.40 1.97 -20.74
CA ALA A 66 5.16 2.68 -20.43
C ALA A 66 4.04 1.73 -19.94
N ARG A 67 4.10 0.46 -20.32
CA ARG A 67 3.14 -0.59 -19.94
C ARG A 67 3.57 -1.38 -18.71
N ILE A 68 4.63 -0.97 -17.99
CA ILE A 68 5.13 -1.72 -16.83
C ILE A 68 4.05 -1.92 -15.77
N ARG A 69 3.18 -0.91 -15.55
CA ARG A 69 2.05 -1.02 -14.62
C ARG A 69 1.07 -2.12 -15.03
N GLN A 70 0.66 -2.13 -16.30
CA GLN A 70 -0.23 -3.17 -16.85
C GLN A 70 0.40 -4.57 -16.76
N THR A 71 1.73 -4.66 -16.86
CA THR A 71 2.48 -5.91 -16.75
C THR A 71 2.50 -6.38 -15.31
N ILE A 72 2.84 -5.51 -14.36
CA ILE A 72 2.78 -5.75 -12.91
C ILE A 72 1.38 -6.18 -12.50
N ASP A 73 0.34 -5.49 -12.97
CA ASP A 73 -1.05 -5.81 -12.62
C ASP A 73 -1.46 -7.18 -13.18
N ARG A 74 -1.01 -7.55 -14.38
CA ARG A 74 -1.26 -8.87 -14.96
C ARG A 74 -0.52 -9.97 -14.19
N GLU A 75 0.72 -9.72 -13.81
CA GLU A 75 1.54 -10.67 -13.05
C GLU A 75 1.05 -10.82 -11.61
N ASN A 76 0.67 -9.72 -10.96
CA ASN A 76 0.19 -9.69 -9.58
C ASN A 76 -1.32 -9.97 -9.44
N GLY A 77 -2.09 -9.89 -10.53
CA GLY A 77 -3.53 -10.19 -10.50
C GLY A 77 -3.84 -11.62 -10.06
N ILE A 78 -2.89 -12.55 -10.19
CA ILE A 78 -2.99 -13.93 -9.67
C ILE A 78 -2.66 -14.00 -8.17
N TYR A 79 -1.82 -13.10 -7.67
CA TYR A 79 -1.45 -12.99 -6.25
C TYR A 79 -2.49 -12.24 -5.39
N MET A 80 -3.59 -11.76 -6.00
CA MET A 80 -4.80 -11.31 -5.28
C MET A 80 -5.68 -12.47 -4.79
N VAL A 81 -5.19 -13.73 -4.81
CA VAL A 81 -5.66 -14.72 -3.85
C VAL A 81 -5.22 -14.20 -2.48
N GLU A 82 -6.13 -13.46 -1.85
CA GLU A 82 -6.00 -12.81 -0.54
C GLU A 82 -5.06 -13.64 0.34
N ASP A 83 -3.91 -13.05 0.70
CA ASP A 83 -3.02 -13.66 1.69
C ASP A 83 -3.82 -13.67 3.00
N GLY A 84 -4.62 -14.72 3.21
CA GLY A 84 -5.55 -14.83 4.33
C GLY A 84 -4.85 -14.65 5.67
N ARG A 85 -3.54 -14.89 5.70
CA ARG A 85 -2.66 -14.58 6.82
C ARG A 85 -2.66 -13.11 7.21
N PHE A 86 -2.64 -12.18 6.25
CA PHE A 86 -2.70 -10.74 6.58
C PHE A 86 -4.06 -10.35 7.17
N VAL A 87 -5.15 -10.89 6.61
CA VAL A 87 -6.51 -10.64 7.11
C VAL A 87 -6.68 -11.25 8.50
N ASP A 88 -6.21 -12.47 8.72
CA ASP A 88 -6.21 -13.14 10.02
C ASP A 88 -5.33 -12.39 11.03
N ASP A 89 -4.12 -11.97 10.64
CA ASP A 89 -3.23 -11.18 11.50
C ASP A 89 -3.85 -9.83 11.89
N LEU A 90 -4.65 -9.23 11.01
CA LEU A 90 -5.38 -7.99 11.30
C LEU A 90 -6.60 -8.23 12.18
N MET A 91 -7.37 -9.29 11.93
CA MET A 91 -8.58 -9.63 12.69
C MET A 91 -8.23 -10.12 14.10
N PHE A 92 -7.12 -10.84 14.25
CA PHE A 92 -6.64 -11.43 15.49
C PHE A 92 -5.35 -10.77 16.01
N TRP A 93 -5.06 -9.53 15.59
CA TRP A 93 -3.85 -8.77 15.95
C TRP A 93 -3.64 -8.62 17.46
N GLN A 94 -4.74 -8.69 18.21
CA GLN A 94 -4.81 -8.63 19.65
C GLN A 94 -5.32 -9.98 20.14
N GLY A 95 -4.54 -11.03 19.91
CA GLY A 95 -4.96 -12.43 20.05
C GLY A 95 -5.73 -12.71 21.34
N ASP A 96 -6.78 -13.54 21.23
CA ASP A 96 -7.46 -14.09 22.38
C ASP A 96 -6.48 -14.93 23.19
N ALA A 97 -6.05 -14.41 24.33
CA ALA A 97 -5.19 -15.12 25.30
C ALA A 97 -5.86 -16.39 25.86
N ASP A 98 -7.15 -16.58 25.59
CA ASP A 98 -8.02 -17.55 26.25
C ASP A 98 -8.06 -18.92 25.57
N SER A 99 -7.46 -19.09 24.39
CA SER A 99 -7.49 -20.37 23.66
C SER A 99 -6.23 -21.21 23.77
N SER A 100 -5.23 -20.79 24.55
CA SER A 100 -4.08 -21.67 24.83
C SER A 100 -4.54 -22.82 25.74
N LEU A 101 -4.84 -23.96 25.12
CA LEU A 101 -5.06 -25.23 25.81
C LEU A 101 -3.71 -25.68 26.40
N ILE A 102 -3.33 -25.12 27.54
CA ILE A 102 -2.05 -25.40 28.19
C ILE A 102 -2.15 -26.79 28.81
N ILE A 103 -1.37 -27.74 28.30
CA ILE A 103 -1.24 -29.08 28.90
C ILE A 103 -0.51 -28.95 30.24
N ASP A 104 -0.97 -29.67 31.26
CA ASP A 104 -0.25 -29.81 32.53
C ASP A 104 0.95 -30.76 32.33
N PRO A 105 2.20 -30.26 32.38
CA PRO A 105 3.37 -31.09 32.08
C PRO A 105 3.60 -32.18 33.14
N VAL A 106 3.18 -31.94 34.39
CA VAL A 106 3.39 -32.90 35.49
C VAL A 106 2.37 -34.03 35.37
N ALA A 107 1.10 -33.68 35.21
CA ALA A 107 0.04 -34.68 35.07
C ALA A 107 0.15 -35.46 33.75
N GLU A 108 0.59 -34.84 32.66
CA GLU A 108 0.81 -35.55 31.39
C GLU A 108 1.99 -36.52 31.49
N ALA A 109 3.07 -36.15 32.18
CA ALA A 109 4.20 -37.06 32.40
C ALA A 109 3.79 -38.27 33.27
N GLU A 110 2.87 -38.09 34.21
CA GLU A 110 2.32 -39.18 35.01
C GLU A 110 1.45 -40.11 34.17
N ARG A 111 0.50 -39.58 33.38
CA ARG A 111 -0.33 -40.34 32.45
C ARG A 111 0.51 -41.17 31.48
N LEU A 112 1.59 -40.59 30.94
CA LEU A 112 2.51 -41.29 30.03
C LEU A 112 3.22 -42.47 30.70
N ARG A 113 3.62 -42.33 31.98
CA ARG A 113 4.23 -43.43 32.74
C ARG A 113 3.23 -44.55 33.03
N GLU A 114 1.99 -44.20 33.38
CA GLU A 114 0.92 -45.16 33.62
C GLU A 114 0.57 -45.95 32.36
N ASN A 115 0.44 -45.27 31.22
CA ASN A 115 0.20 -45.94 29.94
C ASN A 115 1.35 -46.87 29.55
N ALA A 116 2.60 -46.45 29.76
CA ALA A 116 3.76 -47.29 29.51
C ALA A 116 3.76 -48.55 30.42
N ALA A 117 3.39 -48.41 31.70
CA ALA A 117 3.30 -49.52 32.64
C ALA A 117 2.13 -50.48 32.32
N ALA A 118 1.02 -49.94 31.81
CA ALA A 118 -0.16 -50.71 31.41
C ALA A 118 -0.07 -51.29 29.98
N GLY A 119 1.00 -50.99 29.23
CA GLY A 119 1.15 -51.41 27.82
C GLY A 119 0.17 -50.74 26.86
N LEU A 120 -0.39 -49.59 27.25
CA LEU A 120 -1.34 -48.81 26.46
C LEU A 120 -0.58 -47.84 25.53
N PRO A 121 -1.14 -47.50 24.35
CA PRO A 121 -0.52 -46.57 23.42
C PRO A 121 -0.45 -45.15 24.03
N VAL A 122 0.55 -44.37 23.59
CA VAL A 122 0.80 -42.99 24.07
C VAL A 122 -0.43 -42.09 23.94
N THR A 123 -1.29 -42.34 22.95
CA THR A 123 -2.53 -41.57 22.68
C THR A 123 -3.72 -41.99 23.53
N TYR A 124 -3.58 -42.95 24.45
CA TYR A 124 -4.69 -43.47 25.24
C TYR A 124 -5.05 -42.55 26.41
N GLY A 125 -6.30 -42.08 26.45
CA GLY A 125 -6.83 -41.19 27.49
C GLY A 125 -6.73 -39.70 27.11
N GLU A 126 -7.43 -38.86 27.87
CA GLU A 126 -7.43 -37.41 27.66
C GLU A 126 -6.15 -36.77 28.24
N SER A 127 -5.55 -35.83 27.51
CA SER A 127 -4.41 -35.05 28.00
C SER A 127 -4.86 -34.03 29.04
N PRO A 128 -4.25 -34.00 30.24
CA PRO A 128 -4.62 -33.07 31.29
C PRO A 128 -4.24 -31.63 30.92
N THR A 129 -5.16 -30.68 31.14
CA THR A 129 -4.99 -29.26 30.79
C THR A 129 -5.16 -28.34 32.00
N ILE A 130 -4.37 -27.27 32.08
CA ILE A 130 -4.46 -26.22 33.10
C ILE A 130 -5.21 -25.03 32.51
N ARG A 131 -6.28 -24.59 33.17
CA ARG A 131 -6.88 -23.27 32.93
C ARG A 131 -6.21 -22.23 33.82
N ARG A 132 -5.67 -21.17 33.22
CA ARG A 132 -5.29 -19.95 33.94
C ARG A 132 -6.57 -19.31 34.50
N LYS A 133 -6.59 -19.00 35.79
CA LYS A 133 -7.65 -18.20 36.44
C LYS A 133 -7.33 -16.73 36.33
#